data_AF-A0A9D7TMM1-F1
#
_entry.id   AF-A0A9D7TMM1-F1
#
_cell.length_a   1.000
_cell.length_b   1.000
_cell.length_c   1.000
_cell.angle_alpha   90.00
_cell.angle_beta   90.00
_cell.angle_gamma   90.00
#
_symmetry.space_group_name_H-M   'P 1'
#
loop_
_entity.id
_entity.type
_entity.pdbx_description
1 polymer ?
#
loop_
_entity_poly.entity_id
_entity_poly.type
_entity_poly.pdbx_seq_one_letter_code
_entity_poly.pdbx_strand_id
1 'polypeptide(L)'
;MEERQAELLTDGIRSLMLEAYGYKTQIFEFISTEHTSKNIMITGVKKTGFNPDMIEKIEKIKILFGIDYHYLQKSMEEWENNKGA
;
A
#
# COMPACT_ATOMS: atom_id res chain seq x y z
N MET A 1 -7.26 -14.31 14.00
CA MET A 1 -6.09 -13.45 14.33
C MET A 1 -5.22 -13.26 13.10
N GLU A 2 -4.90 -14.33 12.39
CA GLU A 2 -4.11 -14.32 11.14
C GLU A 2 -4.75 -13.50 10.01
N GLU A 3 -6.06 -13.65 9.77
CA GLU A 3 -6.75 -12.88 8.71
C GLU A 3 -6.65 -11.36 8.92
N ARG A 4 -6.92 -10.90 10.15
CA ARG A 4 -6.80 -9.49 10.51
C ARG A 4 -5.37 -8.96 10.37
N GLN A 5 -4.37 -9.80 10.64
CA GLN A 5 -2.97 -9.41 10.45
C GLN A 5 -2.63 -9.29 8.97
N ALA A 6 -3.12 -10.21 8.13
CA ALA A 6 -2.93 -10.15 6.68
C ALA A 6 -3.62 -8.92 6.05
N GLU A 7 -4.82 -8.57 6.51
CA GLU A 7 -5.55 -7.37 6.09
C GLU A 7 -4.73 -6.10 6.39
N LEU A 8 -4.33 -5.92 7.65
CA LEU A 8 -3.54 -4.75 8.08
C LEU A 8 -2.18 -4.68 7.36
N LEU A 9 -1.54 -5.82 7.16
CA LEU A 9 -0.28 -5.92 6.45
C LEU A 9 -0.42 -5.44 5.00
N THR A 10 -1.46 -5.94 4.31
CA THR A 10 -1.71 -5.55 2.93
C THR A 10 -2.02 -4.06 2.81
N ASP A 11 -2.83 -3.50 3.71
CA ASP A 11 -3.17 -2.07 3.69
C ASP A 11 -1.98 -1.19 4.06
N GLY A 12 -1.13 -1.65 4.98
CA GLY A 12 0.15 -1.00 5.30
C GLY A 12 1.08 -0.93 4.08
N ILE A 13 1.23 -2.03 3.34
CA ILE A 13 2.03 -2.06 2.11
C ILE A 13 1.43 -1.10 1.06
N ARG A 14 0.10 -1.11 0.86
CA ARG A 14 -0.57 -0.18 -0.07
C ARG A 14 -0.32 1.29 0.28
N SER A 15 -0.37 1.63 1.58
CA SER A 15 -0.08 3.00 2.04
C SER A 15 1.38 3.39 1.79
N LEU A 16 2.33 2.52 2.13
CA LEU A 16 3.74 2.78 1.90
C LEU A 16 4.08 2.91 0.42
N MET A 17 3.43 2.12 -0.45
CA MET A 17 3.59 2.26 -1.91
C MET A 17 3.16 3.65 -2.38
N LEU A 18 2.00 4.13 -1.93
CA LEU A 18 1.54 5.49 -2.28
C LEU A 18 2.51 6.56 -1.76
N GLU A 19 3.02 6.43 -0.53
CA GLU A 19 4.04 7.33 0.01
C GLU A 19 5.34 7.30 -0.80
N ALA A 20 5.76 6.12 -1.27
CA ALA A 20 6.92 5.96 -2.14
C ALA A 20 6.77 6.75 -3.44
N TYR A 21 5.56 6.86 -3.99
CA TYR A 21 5.30 7.67 -5.20
C TYR A 21 4.94 9.13 -4.90
N GLY A 22 5.17 9.59 -3.68
CA GLY A 22 5.02 11.00 -3.27
C GLY A 22 3.59 11.41 -2.95
N TYR A 23 2.72 10.45 -2.67
CA TYR A 23 1.38 10.72 -2.15
C TYR A 23 1.42 10.83 -0.64
N LYS A 24 0.81 11.89 -0.11
CA LYS A 24 0.40 11.92 1.29
C LYS A 24 -0.83 11.03 1.43
N THR A 25 -0.71 9.97 2.22
CA THR A 25 -1.75 8.97 2.41
C THR A 25 -2.57 9.22 3.67
N GLN A 26 -3.82 8.76 3.66
CA GLN A 26 -4.66 8.68 4.85
C GLN A 26 -5.49 7.39 4.78
N ILE A 27 -5.59 6.69 5.91
CA ILE A 27 -6.31 5.42 6.02
C ILE A 27 -7.51 5.62 6.95
N PHE A 28 -8.70 5.23 6.51
CA PHE A 28 -9.94 5.34 7.27
C PHE A 28 -10.68 4.02 7.28
N GLU A 29 -11.23 3.63 8.44
CA GLU A 29 -12.13 2.50 8.54
C GLU A 29 -13.57 2.99 8.38
N PHE A 30 -14.31 2.43 7.42
CA PHE A 30 -15.74 2.67 7.29
C PHE A 30 -16.51 1.59 8.06
N ILE A 31 -17.26 2.01 9.07
CA ILE A 31 -18.19 1.13 9.79
C ILE A 31 -19.59 1.43 9.22
N SER A 32 -20.11 0.52 8.42
CA SER A 32 -21.52 0.55 8.00
C SER A 32 -22.43 0.14 9.17
N THR A 33 -23.69 0.59 9.16
CA THR A 33 -24.71 0.15 10.12
C THR A 33 -25.18 -1.29 9.89
N GLU A 34 -24.90 -1.83 8.71
CA GLU A 34 -25.18 -3.22 8.36
C GLU A 34 -23.93 -4.08 8.59
N HIS A 35 -24.10 -5.33 9.03
CA HIS A 35 -23.04 -6.31 9.32
C HIS A 35 -22.24 -6.71 8.07
N THR A 36 -21.57 -5.74 7.45
CA THR A 36 -20.65 -5.91 6.34
C THR A 36 -19.25 -6.03 6.89
N SER A 37 -18.46 -6.92 6.30
CA SER A 37 -17.03 -7.03 6.56
C SER A 37 -16.38 -5.64 6.47
N LYS A 38 -15.48 -5.33 7.40
CA LYS A 38 -14.83 -4.02 7.53
C LYS A 38 -14.23 -3.57 6.19
N ASN A 39 -14.52 -2.32 5.79
CA ASN A 39 -13.96 -1.73 4.58
C ASN A 39 -13.00 -0.61 4.98
N ILE A 40 -11.72 -0.76 4.63
CA ILE A 40 -10.71 0.29 4.80
C ILE A 40 -10.63 1.10 3.50
N MET A 41 -10.68 2.44 3.62
CA MET A 41 -10.44 3.38 2.54
C MET A 41 -9.07 4.01 2.69
N ILE A 42 -8.24 3.89 1.65
CA ILE A 42 -6.92 4.55 1.57
C ILE A 42 -7.04 5.69 0.55
N THR A 43 -6.79 6.92 0.99
CA THR A 43 -6.74 8.10 0.11
C THR A 43 -5.29 8.54 -0.08
N GLY A 44 -4.99 9.15 -1.22
CA GLY A 44 -3.66 9.66 -1.54
C GLY A 44 -3.75 11.00 -2.26
N VAL A 45 -3.04 12.01 -1.76
CA VAL A 45 -2.89 13.31 -2.46
C VAL A 45 -1.43 13.49 -2.82
N LYS A 46 -1.12 13.64 -4.10
CA LYS A 46 0.25 13.84 -4.56
C LYS A 46 0.79 15.18 -4.04
N LYS A 47 1.87 15.14 -3.27
CA LYS A 47 2.51 16.31 -2.65
C LYS A 47 3.98 16.44 -2.99
N THR A 48 4.67 15.32 -3.20
CA THR A 48 6.11 15.27 -3.45
C THR A 48 6.44 14.37 -4.63
N GLY A 49 7.73 14.25 -4.94
CA GLY A 49 8.25 13.26 -5.88
C GLY A 49 8.44 11.89 -5.23
N PHE A 50 9.04 10.98 -6.00
CA PHE A 50 9.37 9.62 -5.58
C PHE A 50 10.32 9.62 -4.36
N ASN A 51 10.04 8.75 -3.40
CA ASN A 51 10.80 8.55 -2.18
C ASN A 51 11.24 7.07 -2.06
N PRO A 52 12.51 6.75 -2.35
CA PRO A 52 13.01 5.38 -2.32
C PRO A 52 13.05 4.78 -0.91
N ASP A 53 13.12 5.60 0.15
CA ASP A 53 13.18 5.13 1.54
C ASP A 53 11.91 4.34 1.92
N MET A 54 10.77 4.66 1.28
CA MET A 54 9.52 3.94 1.50
C MET A 54 9.53 2.57 0.83
N ILE A 55 10.19 2.42 -0.33
CA ILE A 55 10.38 1.12 -0.96
C ILE A 55 11.27 0.23 -0.08
N GLU A 56 12.33 0.77 0.52
CA GLU A 56 13.19 0.00 1.43
C GLU A 56 12.39 -0.54 2.64
N LYS A 57 11.45 0.26 3.18
CA LYS A 57 10.56 -0.21 4.25
C LYS A 57 9.64 -1.34 3.79
N ILE A 58 9.11 -1.26 2.57
CA ILE A 58 8.26 -2.31 1.99
C ILE A 58 9.04 -3.61 1.84
N GLU A 59 10.27 -3.56 1.35
CA GLU A 59 11.11 -4.76 1.21
C GLU A 59 11.45 -5.37 2.58
N LYS A 60 11.74 -4.56 3.61
CA LYS A 60 11.94 -5.06 4.98
C LYS A 60 10.69 -5.76 5.53
N ILE A 61 9.51 -5.21 5.28
CA ILE A 61 8.23 -5.81 5.69
C ILE A 61 8.01 -7.13 4.94
N LYS A 62 8.25 -7.17 3.63
CA LYS A 62 8.14 -8.38 2.82
C LYS A 62 9.03 -9.50 3.32
N ILE A 63 10.30 -9.21 3.63
CA ILE A 63 11.24 -10.19 4.21
C ILE A 63 10.73 -10.68 5.57
N LEU A 64 10.28 -9.78 6.45
CA LEU A 64 9.82 -10.12 7.80
C LEU A 64 8.61 -11.06 7.80
N PHE A 65 7.70 -10.88 6.84
CA PHE A 65 6.46 -11.67 6.72
C PHE A 65 6.54 -12.79 5.67
N GLY A 66 7.69 -12.99 5.02
CA GLY A 66 7.86 -14.01 3.97
C GLY A 66 7.01 -13.77 2.73
N ILE A 67 6.82 -12.51 2.34
CA ILE A 67 6.05 -12.13 1.15
C ILE A 67 6.99 -11.98 -0.05
N ASP A 68 6.95 -12.94 -0.97
CA ASP A 68 7.76 -12.89 -2.19
C ASP A 68 7.17 -11.97 -3.26
N TYR A 69 5.84 -11.77 -3.26
CA TYR A 69 5.13 -11.07 -4.33
C TYR A 69 4.03 -10.15 -3.81
N HIS A 70 3.97 -8.92 -4.35
CA HIS A 70 2.88 -7.99 -4.11
C HIS A 70 2.41 -7.38 -5.44
N TYR A 71 1.19 -7.72 -5.87
CA TYR A 71 0.68 -7.36 -7.21
C TYR A 71 0.71 -5.85 -7.50
N LEU A 72 0.29 -5.03 -6.53
CA LEU A 72 0.26 -3.58 -6.71
C LEU A 72 1.66 -2.99 -6.95
N GLN A 73 2.70 -3.54 -6.29
CA GLN A 73 4.06 -3.05 -6.46
C GLN A 73 4.50 -3.23 -7.92
N LYS A 74 4.33 -4.45 -8.45
CA LYS A 74 4.63 -4.77 -9.85
C LYS A 74 3.85 -3.88 -10.82
N SER A 75 2.53 -3.73 -10.63
CA SER A 75 1.72 -2.89 -11.52
C SER A 75 2.14 -1.42 -11.51
N MET A 76 2.59 -0.89 -10.37
CA MET A 76 3.08 0.49 -10.30
C MET A 76 4.45 0.67 -10.94
N GLU A 77 5.36 -0.30 -10.75
CA GLU A 77 6.66 -0.32 -11.45
C GLU A 77 6.46 -0.36 -12.97
N GLU A 78 5.59 -1.24 -13.46
CA GLU A 78 5.21 -1.33 -14.88
C GLU A 78 4.60 0.00 -15.39
N TRP A 79 3.70 0.61 -14.61
CA TRP A 79 3.06 1.87 -15.02
C TRP A 79 4.05 3.04 -15.11
N GLU A 80 4.98 3.16 -14.17
CA GLU A 80 6.02 4.20 -14.24
C GLU A 80 6.97 3.98 -15.43
N ASN A 81 7.36 2.73 -15.70
CA ASN A 81 8.19 2.40 -16.87
C ASN A 81 7.51 2.76 -18.20
N ASN A 82 6.17 2.66 -18.26
CA ASN A 82 5.38 2.95 -19.47
C ASN A 82 5.06 4.44 -19.67
N LYS A 83 5.27 5.32 -18.69
CA LYS A 83 5.06 6.77 -18.87
C LYS A 83 6.10 7.45 -19.77
N GLY A 84 7.23 6.78 -20.01
CA GLY A 84 8.33 7.27 -20.83
C GLY A 84 8.32 6.79 -22.28
N ALA A 85 7.28 6.06 -22.70
CA ALA A 85 7.11 5.52 -24.05
C ALA A 85 6.15 6.37 -24.91
#